data_AF-A0A498AL82-F1
#
_entry.id   AF-A0A498AL82-F1
#
_cell.length_a   1.000
_cell.length_b   1.000
_cell.length_c   1.000
_cell.angle_alpha   90.00
_cell.angle_beta   90.00
_cell.angle_gamma   90.00
#
_symmetry.space_group_name_H-M   'P 1'
#
loop_
_entity.id
_entity.type
_entity.pdbx_description
1 polymer ?
#
loop_
_entity_poly.entity_id
_entity_poly.type
_entity_poly.pdbx_seq_one_letter_code
_entity_poly.pdbx_strand_id
1 'polypeptide(L)'
;MTIEETDVRGVLRRVTDDLVGPPTLLDDVRRGGRRRLLRRRAVLAALCAAVVAVPVGGALHLADDGAAVEVASPLLDEPARGDLAGDEAYLRQVREAWRHRARQLGSGLRGDPHVVWAGDTPAGPAAYVAHRTESNPVVSSPDGARQIGLAAFVEPTAAGPRVMTTETLVDSGTDGNSQAVLLGPRRDVLVVLDAGHPVEFSPTLRYAADGRIERTFQPVAFRDGAAVLSVPPQRDRVTVALSRTPVSMANVVHITNAAEILFNGKDSTSPRQLTYTLPGADRVWGDAPAAQVGRDPFETEALAAHVDPGGTHREGESPRLTVYGATPDGRQLLLQTVQYNDDPARAIALLAHSGAPFHPVASGFIDWTTPLPVRLRLPDGQGVLVATEGAALSYRIGAGRWHDAGRGAALLPADATEVRVTAAGGTVTNVRVDS
;
A
#
# COMPACT_ATOMS: atom_id res chain seq x y z
N MET A 1 -25.38 11.77 -40.94
CA MET A 1 -26.38 12.56 -40.20
C MET A 1 -25.67 13.12 -38.98
N THR A 2 -25.16 14.34 -39.09
CA THR A 2 -24.38 15.03 -38.05
C THR A 2 -25.35 15.80 -37.17
N ILE A 3 -25.51 15.37 -35.92
CA ILE A 3 -26.26 16.13 -34.90
C ILE A 3 -25.34 17.29 -34.50
N GLU A 4 -25.77 18.52 -34.78
CA GLU A 4 -25.03 19.72 -34.39
C GLU A 4 -25.09 19.89 -32.86
N GLU A 5 -24.00 20.40 -32.28
CA GLU A 5 -23.83 20.65 -30.84
C GLU A 5 -24.98 21.48 -30.22
N THR A 6 -25.63 22.30 -31.05
CA THR A 6 -26.79 23.11 -30.73
C THR A 6 -28.02 22.28 -30.36
N ASP A 7 -28.21 21.11 -30.98
CA ASP A 7 -29.35 20.22 -30.70
C ASP A 7 -29.18 19.50 -29.36
N VAL A 8 -27.95 19.08 -29.03
CA VAL A 8 -27.64 18.44 -27.73
C VAL A 8 -27.88 19.42 -26.58
N ARG A 9 -27.46 20.67 -26.74
CA ARG A 9 -27.66 21.72 -25.72
C ARG A 9 -29.15 22.08 -25.54
N GLY A 10 -29.92 22.06 -26.63
CA GLY A 10 -31.37 22.28 -26.62
C GLY A 10 -32.13 21.16 -25.89
N VAL A 11 -31.75 19.90 -26.14
CA VAL A 11 -32.34 18.73 -25.47
C VAL A 11 -32.00 18.71 -23.98
N LEU A 12 -30.74 18.99 -23.61
CA LEU A 12 -30.33 18.99 -22.21
C LEU A 12 -31.03 20.09 -21.39
N ARG A 13 -31.16 21.31 -21.92
CA ARG A 13 -31.91 22.39 -21.25
C ARG A 13 -33.37 21.99 -21.01
N ARG A 14 -34.02 21.41 -22.01
CA ARG A 14 -35.43 21.00 -21.93
C ARG A 14 -35.66 19.87 -20.91
N VAL A 15 -34.67 19.02 -20.66
CA VAL A 15 -34.77 17.94 -19.66
C VAL A 15 -34.47 18.43 -18.24
N THR A 16 -33.70 19.53 -18.08
CA THR A 16 -33.33 20.07 -16.77
C THR A 16 -34.22 21.21 -16.28
N ASP A 17 -35.00 21.85 -17.15
CA ASP A 17 -35.85 22.99 -16.77
C ASP A 17 -36.95 22.61 -15.75
N ASP A 18 -37.32 21.33 -15.68
CA ASP A 18 -38.32 20.82 -14.71
C ASP A 18 -37.70 20.28 -13.40
N LEU A 19 -36.37 20.27 -13.27
CA LEU A 19 -35.68 19.81 -12.07
C LEU A 19 -35.62 20.91 -11.01
N VAL A 20 -36.76 21.18 -10.39
CA VAL A 20 -36.81 21.99 -9.16
C VAL A 20 -36.40 21.08 -8.00
N GLY A 21 -35.17 21.26 -7.50
CA GLY A 21 -34.72 20.60 -6.29
C GLY A 21 -35.66 20.89 -5.12
N PRO A 22 -35.96 19.92 -4.23
CA PRO A 22 -36.81 20.17 -3.07
C PRO A 22 -36.24 21.35 -2.26
N PRO A 23 -37.05 22.34 -1.85
CA PRO A 23 -36.55 23.52 -1.14
C PRO A 23 -35.89 23.18 0.20
N THR A 24 -36.09 21.96 0.71
CA THR A 24 -35.51 21.47 1.95
C THR A 24 -34.20 20.69 1.77
N LEU A 25 -33.73 20.44 0.53
CA LEU A 25 -32.59 19.55 0.27
C LEU A 25 -31.33 19.98 1.04
N LEU A 26 -31.02 21.28 1.03
CA LEU A 26 -29.86 21.81 1.76
C LEU A 26 -30.03 21.74 3.28
N ASP A 27 -31.26 21.90 3.78
CA ASP A 27 -31.56 21.80 5.20
C ASP A 27 -31.55 20.34 5.69
N ASP A 28 -32.02 19.40 4.86
CA ASP A 28 -32.01 17.97 5.16
C ASP A 28 -30.58 17.41 5.14
N VAL A 29 -29.73 17.87 4.22
CA VAL A 29 -28.29 17.55 4.19
C VAL A 29 -27.59 18.14 5.42
N ARG A 30 -27.86 19.40 5.78
CA ARG A 30 -27.30 20.03 6.99
C ARG A 30 -27.76 19.33 8.28
N ARG A 31 -29.02 18.91 8.35
CA ARG A 31 -29.61 18.18 9.48
C ARG A 31 -29.03 16.76 9.60
N GLY A 32 -28.79 16.08 8.49
CA GLY A 32 -28.10 14.79 8.43
C GLY A 32 -26.64 14.88 8.90
N GLY A 33 -25.92 15.93 8.47
CA GLY A 33 -24.54 16.21 8.90
C GLY A 33 -24.41 16.46 10.40
N ARG A 34 -25.31 17.29 10.97
CA ARG A 34 -25.32 17.56 12.43
C ARG A 34 -25.62 16.30 13.26
N ARG A 35 -26.53 15.42 12.82
CA ARG A 35 -26.82 14.16 13.52
C ARG A 35 -25.64 13.20 13.55
N ARG A 36 -24.85 13.10 12.47
CA ARG A 36 -23.64 12.27 12.44
C ARG A 36 -22.54 12.81 13.35
N LEU A 37 -22.34 14.13 13.39
CA LEU A 37 -21.37 14.77 14.28
C LEU A 37 -21.74 14.62 15.76
N LEU A 38 -23.03 14.75 16.10
CA LEU A 38 -23.50 14.56 17.48
C LEU A 38 -23.40 13.10 17.95
N ARG A 39 -23.68 12.12 17.09
CA ARG A 39 -23.47 10.70 17.42
C ARG A 39 -21.98 10.35 17.61
N ARG A 40 -21.08 10.91 16.80
CA ARG A 40 -19.63 10.75 16.99
C ARG A 40 -19.13 11.37 18.30
N ARG A 41 -19.66 12.54 18.69
CA ARG A 41 -19.29 13.20 19.95
C ARG A 41 -19.84 12.50 21.19
N ALA A 42 -21.01 11.87 21.11
CA ALA A 42 -21.57 11.10 22.23
C ALA A 42 -20.77 9.83 22.56
N VAL A 43 -20.18 9.17 21.55
CA VAL A 43 -19.33 7.98 21.76
C VAL A 43 -17.98 8.35 22.39
N LEU A 44 -17.44 9.53 22.07
CA LEU A 44 -16.19 10.04 22.66
C LEU A 44 -16.37 10.58 24.09
N ALA A 45 -17.53 11.14 24.42
CA ALA A 45 -17.79 11.66 25.77
C ALA A 45 -17.99 10.55 26.83
N ALA A 46 -18.39 9.34 26.43
CA ALA A 46 -18.58 8.21 27.35
C ALA A 46 -17.25 7.58 27.83
N LEU A 47 -16.12 7.87 27.17
CA LEU A 47 -14.81 7.31 27.51
C LEU A 47 -13.92 8.24 28.37
N CYS A 48 -14.34 9.49 28.61
CA CYS A 48 -13.53 10.49 29.33
C CYS A 48 -14.00 10.80 30.77
N ALA A 49 -14.83 9.95 31.38
CA ALA A 49 -15.32 10.18 32.75
C ALA A 49 -14.47 9.56 33.87
N ALA A 50 -13.24 9.11 33.59
CA ALA A 50 -12.43 8.41 34.61
C ALA A 50 -10.92 8.67 34.51
N VAL A 51 -10.46 9.94 34.54
CA VAL A 51 -9.12 10.27 35.05
C VAL A 51 -9.16 11.61 35.79
N VAL A 52 -8.85 11.56 37.08
CA VAL A 52 -8.79 12.69 38.01
C VAL A 52 -7.43 13.39 37.88
N ALA A 53 -7.52 14.70 37.64
CA ALA A 53 -6.65 15.84 37.99
C ALA A 53 -5.18 15.62 38.46
N VAL A 54 -4.24 16.25 37.72
CA VAL A 54 -3.07 16.97 38.26
C VAL A 54 -2.89 18.27 37.47
N PRO A 55 -2.79 19.46 38.11
CA PRO A 55 -2.54 20.70 37.40
C PRO A 55 -1.04 21.00 37.35
N VAL A 56 -0.44 21.02 36.16
CA VAL A 56 0.84 21.71 35.95
C VAL A 56 0.52 22.98 35.17
N GLY A 57 0.69 24.11 35.85
CA GLY A 57 0.49 25.44 35.28
C GLY A 57 1.56 25.75 34.23
N GLY A 58 1.10 26.06 33.01
CA GLY A 58 1.91 26.66 31.95
C GLY A 58 1.30 28.01 31.59
N ALA A 59 2.04 29.09 31.85
CA ALA A 59 1.67 30.44 31.50
C ALA A 59 1.60 30.61 29.98
N LEU A 60 0.47 31.13 29.49
CA LEU A 60 0.35 31.63 28.11
C LEU A 60 0.97 33.03 28.05
N HIS A 61 2.16 33.14 27.46
CA HIS A 61 2.67 34.42 26.95
C HIS A 61 2.13 34.65 25.54
N LEU A 62 1.33 35.71 25.41
CA LEU A 62 0.85 36.28 24.14
C LEU A 62 1.64 37.56 23.86
N ALA A 63 2.46 37.55 22.81
CA ALA A 63 3.06 38.67 22.06
C ALA A 63 4.17 38.07 21.15
N ASP A 64 4.53 38.54 19.97
CA ASP A 64 3.98 39.42 18.92
C ASP A 64 4.92 39.18 17.70
N ASP A 65 4.54 39.63 16.50
CA ASP A 65 5.31 39.65 15.23
C ASP A 65 5.58 38.33 14.47
N GLY A 66 4.73 38.06 13.47
CA GLY A 66 5.09 37.92 12.05
C GLY A 66 6.10 36.87 11.54
N ALA A 67 6.80 36.14 12.40
CA ALA A 67 7.55 34.94 12.02
C ALA A 67 6.65 33.73 12.28
N ALA A 68 6.35 32.95 11.23
CA ALA A 68 5.78 31.63 11.45
C ALA A 68 6.70 30.89 12.43
N VAL A 69 6.20 30.62 13.64
CA VAL A 69 6.94 29.85 14.65
C VAL A 69 7.31 28.54 13.97
N GLU A 70 8.60 28.39 13.67
CA GLU A 70 9.16 27.15 13.16
C GLU A 70 8.77 26.09 14.18
N VAL A 71 7.88 25.18 13.78
CA VAL A 71 7.43 24.11 14.67
C VAL A 71 8.68 23.36 15.08
N ALA A 72 9.10 23.54 16.34
CA ALA A 72 10.23 22.83 16.91
C ALA A 72 9.92 21.35 16.74
N SER A 73 10.59 20.69 15.79
CA SER A 73 10.45 19.27 15.62
C SER A 73 11.11 18.64 16.85
N PRO A 74 10.39 17.86 17.67
CA PRO A 74 10.97 17.20 18.84
C PRO A 74 12.22 16.38 18.49
N LEU A 75 12.36 15.95 17.23
CA LEU A 75 13.52 15.24 16.70
C LEU A 75 14.81 16.07 16.64
N LEU A 76 14.76 17.40 16.68
CA LEU A 76 15.94 18.26 16.46
C LEU A 76 16.46 18.92 17.73
N ASP A 77 15.61 19.06 18.75
CA ASP A 77 15.89 19.87 19.93
C ASP A 77 15.88 19.08 21.25
N GLU A 78 15.39 17.83 21.25
CA GLU A 78 15.40 16.98 22.43
C GLU A 78 16.78 16.36 22.70
N PRO A 79 17.08 15.95 23.95
CA PRO A 79 18.30 15.19 24.23
C PRO A 79 18.34 13.87 23.47
N ALA A 80 19.55 13.46 23.07
CA ALA A 80 19.78 12.14 22.50
C ALA A 80 19.25 11.05 23.41
N ARG A 81 18.59 10.04 22.83
CA ARG A 81 18.05 8.87 23.56
C ARG A 81 18.81 7.59 23.22
N GLY A 82 18.56 6.52 23.97
CA GLY A 82 19.21 5.22 23.83
C GLY A 82 20.40 5.04 24.78
N ASP A 83 20.89 3.80 24.89
CA ASP A 83 21.96 3.41 25.82
C ASP A 83 23.34 3.94 25.44
N LEU A 84 23.54 4.34 24.18
CA LEU A 84 24.75 5.03 23.71
C LEU A 84 24.60 6.56 23.65
N ALA A 85 23.51 7.13 24.17
CA ALA A 85 23.28 8.59 24.18
C ALA A 85 24.35 9.37 24.97
N GLY A 86 25.04 8.73 25.91
CA GLY A 86 26.14 9.32 26.67
C GLY A 86 27.55 9.00 26.14
N ASP A 87 27.66 8.17 25.10
CA ASP A 87 28.96 7.77 24.54
C ASP A 87 29.47 8.84 23.56
N GLU A 88 30.14 9.86 24.10
CA GLU A 88 30.68 10.96 23.28
C GLU A 88 31.72 10.52 22.23
N ALA A 89 32.38 9.38 22.42
CA ALA A 89 33.33 8.87 21.43
C ALA A 89 32.57 8.30 20.22
N TYR A 90 31.50 7.54 20.45
CA TYR A 90 30.63 7.03 19.40
C TYR A 90 29.86 8.16 18.71
N LEU A 91 29.23 9.06 19.47
CA LEU A 91 28.48 10.19 18.92
C LEU A 91 29.35 11.09 18.03
N ARG A 92 30.63 11.26 18.36
CA ARG A 92 31.59 11.98 17.50
C ARG A 92 31.80 11.28 16.15
N GLN A 93 31.98 9.97 16.15
CA GLN A 93 32.11 9.18 14.91
C GLN A 93 30.85 9.28 14.05
N VAL A 94 29.67 9.21 14.67
CA VAL A 94 28.38 9.38 14.00
C VAL A 94 28.26 10.77 13.34
N ARG A 95 28.59 11.84 14.08
CA ARG A 95 28.58 13.22 13.55
C ARG A 95 29.61 13.41 12.43
N GLU A 96 30.78 12.78 12.51
CA GLU A 96 31.80 12.80 11.44
C GLU A 96 31.33 12.09 10.17
N ALA A 97 30.74 10.90 10.30
CA ALA A 97 30.13 10.17 9.19
C ALA A 97 29.02 11.00 8.53
N TRP A 98 28.16 11.65 9.34
CA TRP A 98 27.14 12.57 8.85
C TRP A 98 27.74 13.74 8.07
N ARG A 99 28.71 14.47 8.62
CA ARG A 99 29.36 15.61 7.94
C ARG A 99 30.03 15.19 6.64
N HIS A 100 30.61 13.98 6.58
CA HIS A 100 31.14 13.44 5.33
C HIS A 100 30.03 13.26 4.29
N ARG A 101 28.91 12.63 4.66
CA ARG A 101 27.76 12.42 3.76
C ARG A 101 27.11 13.74 3.32
N ALA A 102 26.88 14.67 4.25
CA ALA A 102 26.29 15.98 3.97
C ALA A 102 27.10 16.77 2.94
N ARG A 103 28.44 16.74 3.00
CA ARG A 103 29.31 17.36 1.99
C ARG A 103 29.13 16.76 0.60
N GLN A 104 28.91 15.45 0.50
CA GLN A 104 28.65 14.79 -0.79
C GLN A 104 27.29 15.18 -1.38
N LEU A 105 26.30 15.41 -0.53
CA LEU A 105 24.96 15.83 -0.95
C LEU A 105 24.91 17.30 -1.40
N GLY A 106 25.92 18.11 -1.07
CA GLY A 106 25.92 19.55 -1.37
C GLY A 106 24.79 20.31 -0.67
N SER A 107 24.22 19.74 0.39
CA SER A 107 23.08 20.31 1.12
C SER A 107 23.52 21.52 1.94
N GLY A 108 22.82 22.66 1.79
CA GLY A 108 22.93 23.79 2.72
C GLY A 108 22.30 23.39 4.05
N LEU A 109 23.13 22.96 5.01
CA LEU A 109 22.71 22.52 6.34
C LEU A 109 23.18 23.52 7.40
N ARG A 110 22.30 23.78 8.37
CA ARG A 110 22.52 24.79 9.41
C ARG A 110 22.86 24.14 10.75
N GLY A 111 23.98 24.57 11.33
CA GLY A 111 24.39 24.18 12.66
C GLY A 111 25.13 22.85 12.69
N ASP A 112 25.11 22.20 13.86
CA ASP A 112 25.68 20.88 14.04
C ASP A 112 24.61 19.79 13.86
N PRO A 113 24.96 18.62 13.31
CA PRO A 113 24.05 17.48 13.27
C PRO A 113 23.70 17.01 14.69
N HIS A 114 22.41 16.82 14.91
CA HIS A 114 21.86 16.33 16.16
C HIS A 114 21.67 14.80 16.09
N VAL A 115 22.17 14.09 17.08
CA VAL A 115 21.94 12.64 17.21
C VAL A 115 20.69 12.43 18.05
N VAL A 116 19.60 11.99 17.43
CA VAL A 116 18.30 11.83 18.07
C VAL A 116 18.26 10.59 18.94
N TRP A 117 18.85 9.50 18.43
CA TRP A 117 18.93 8.21 19.11
C TRP A 117 20.26 7.54 18.79
N ALA A 118 20.85 6.87 19.77
CA ALA A 118 22.03 6.04 19.61
C ALA A 118 21.94 4.85 20.57
N GLY A 119 22.13 3.63 20.06
CA GLY A 119 22.10 2.46 20.91
C GLY A 119 22.78 1.21 20.37
N ASP A 120 23.02 0.27 21.27
CA ASP A 120 23.58 -1.04 20.93
C ASP A 120 22.52 -1.93 20.30
N THR A 121 22.90 -2.61 19.21
CA THR A 121 22.04 -3.58 18.54
C THR A 121 22.80 -4.90 18.33
N PRO A 122 22.11 -6.03 18.08
CA PRO A 122 22.80 -7.27 17.71
C PRO A 122 23.65 -7.16 16.44
N ALA A 123 23.42 -6.15 15.58
CA ALA A 123 24.22 -5.86 14.40
C ALA A 123 25.43 -4.93 14.70
N GLY A 124 25.54 -4.41 15.92
CA GLY A 124 26.51 -3.40 16.36
C GLY A 124 25.86 -2.05 16.68
N PRO A 125 26.66 -1.06 17.12
CA PRO A 125 26.18 0.28 17.46
C PRO A 125 25.50 0.97 16.28
N ALA A 126 24.29 1.49 16.49
CA ALA A 126 23.53 2.23 15.50
C ALA A 126 23.04 3.57 16.04
N ALA A 127 22.72 4.50 15.14
CA ALA A 127 22.18 5.80 15.51
C ALA A 127 21.16 6.33 14.49
N TYR A 128 20.40 7.34 14.88
CA TYR A 128 19.58 8.15 14.01
C TYR A 128 19.97 9.62 14.17
N VAL A 129 20.27 10.28 13.06
CA VAL A 129 20.80 11.65 13.03
C VAL A 129 19.85 12.53 12.25
N ALA A 130 19.63 13.74 12.74
CA ALA A 130 18.87 14.78 12.08
C ALA A 130 19.71 16.08 11.99
N HIS A 131 19.54 16.84 10.91
CA HIS A 131 20.27 18.08 10.68
C HIS A 131 19.37 19.08 9.95
N ARG A 132 19.19 20.27 10.53
CA ARG A 132 18.42 21.37 9.94
C ARG A 132 18.99 21.81 8.60
N THR A 133 18.12 22.18 7.68
CA THR A 133 18.51 22.86 6.44
C THR A 133 18.71 24.37 6.68
N GLU A 134 19.55 25.02 5.87
CA GLU A 134 19.74 26.48 5.90
C GLU A 134 18.53 27.22 5.35
N SER A 135 17.95 26.68 4.28
CA SER A 135 16.70 27.14 3.70
C SER A 135 15.60 26.12 3.99
N ASN A 136 14.37 26.61 4.19
CA ASN A 136 13.19 25.76 4.38
C ASN A 136 12.29 25.81 3.14
N PRO A 137 12.74 25.26 1.99
CA PRO A 137 12.00 25.34 0.74
C PRO A 137 10.69 24.57 0.85
N VAL A 138 9.66 25.04 0.14
CA VAL A 138 8.41 24.31 -0.02
C VAL A 138 8.68 23.08 -0.90
N VAL A 139 8.26 21.91 -0.44
CA VAL A 139 8.33 20.66 -1.18
C VAL A 139 6.97 20.36 -1.83
N SER A 140 6.99 19.57 -2.90
CA SER A 140 5.78 19.18 -3.63
C SER A 140 4.99 18.06 -2.95
N SER A 141 5.59 17.37 -1.97
CA SER A 141 4.94 16.28 -1.24
C SER A 141 5.48 16.22 0.19
N PRO A 142 4.62 16.36 1.21
CA PRO A 142 3.21 16.76 1.13
C PRO A 142 3.06 18.17 0.53
N ASP A 143 1.95 18.43 -0.19
CA ASP A 143 1.74 19.72 -0.86
C ASP A 143 1.76 20.88 0.14
N GLY A 144 2.56 21.91 -0.15
CA GLY A 144 2.73 23.08 0.70
C GLY A 144 3.59 22.88 1.95
N ALA A 145 4.10 21.67 2.22
CA ALA A 145 5.01 21.42 3.33
C ALA A 145 6.38 22.05 3.08
N ARG A 146 7.11 22.40 4.13
CA ARG A 146 8.49 22.91 4.03
C ARG A 146 9.46 21.85 4.50
N GLN A 147 10.53 21.65 3.74
CA GLN A 147 11.68 20.91 4.22
C GLN A 147 12.31 21.70 5.37
N ILE A 148 12.50 21.07 6.53
CA ILE A 148 13.13 21.66 7.72
C ILE A 148 14.45 21.00 8.09
N GLY A 149 14.77 19.88 7.46
CA GLY A 149 15.99 19.14 7.74
C GLY A 149 16.20 17.93 6.84
N LEU A 150 17.31 17.27 7.08
CA LEU A 150 17.60 15.92 6.61
C LEU A 150 17.79 15.01 7.81
N ALA A 151 17.42 13.74 7.67
CA ALA A 151 17.73 12.72 8.66
C ALA A 151 18.15 11.40 8.01
N ALA A 152 18.84 10.55 8.77
CA ALA A 152 19.09 9.18 8.37
C ALA A 152 19.44 8.30 9.57
N PHE A 153 19.25 7.01 9.39
CA PHE A 153 19.92 6.01 10.20
C PHE A 153 21.42 5.93 9.85
N VAL A 154 22.21 5.58 10.85
CA VAL A 154 23.64 5.30 10.76
C VAL A 154 23.84 3.86 11.21
N GLU A 155 24.32 3.03 10.30
CA GLU A 155 24.53 1.60 10.56
C GLU A 155 26.00 1.29 10.90
N PRO A 156 26.25 0.23 11.67
CA PRO A 156 27.59 -0.27 11.91
C PRO A 156 28.15 -0.96 10.66
N THR A 157 29.40 -0.64 10.31
CA THR A 157 30.15 -1.37 9.27
C THR A 157 31.56 -1.68 9.77
N ALA A 158 32.27 -2.59 9.08
CA ALA A 158 33.66 -2.91 9.41
C ALA A 158 34.62 -1.69 9.31
N ALA A 159 34.26 -0.68 8.51
CA ALA A 159 35.03 0.55 8.36
C ALA A 159 34.58 1.67 9.32
N GLY A 160 33.63 1.39 10.22
CA GLY A 160 33.02 2.37 11.12
C GLY A 160 31.57 2.71 10.74
N PRO A 161 30.97 3.70 11.43
CA PRO A 161 29.59 4.10 11.18
C PRO A 161 29.37 4.61 9.75
N ARG A 162 28.32 4.14 9.08
CA ARG A 162 27.93 4.57 7.73
C ARG A 162 26.53 5.18 7.74
N VAL A 163 26.41 6.39 7.20
CA VAL A 163 25.10 7.02 6.99
C VAL A 163 24.38 6.30 5.86
N MET A 164 23.13 5.89 6.12
CA MET A 164 22.29 5.20 5.15
C MET A 164 21.59 6.22 4.22
N THR A 165 20.52 5.81 3.54
CA THR A 165 19.69 6.69 2.74
C THR A 165 19.20 7.87 3.58
N THR A 166 19.48 9.08 3.11
CA THR A 166 19.05 10.32 3.73
C THR A 166 17.64 10.67 3.29
N GLU A 167 16.86 11.19 4.23
CA GLU A 167 15.46 11.53 4.05
C GLU A 167 15.21 12.98 4.41
N THR A 168 14.20 13.56 3.77
CA THR A 168 13.80 14.94 4.01
C THR A 168 12.83 15.01 5.17
N LEU A 169 13.17 15.78 6.20
CA LEU A 169 12.26 16.13 7.28
C LEU A 169 11.40 17.33 6.84
N VAL A 170 10.08 17.26 7.04
CA VAL A 170 9.15 18.34 6.73
C VAL A 170 8.42 18.88 7.97
N ASP A 171 7.95 20.13 7.91
CA ASP A 171 7.23 20.81 9.00
C ASP A 171 5.79 20.33 9.22
N SER A 172 5.19 19.67 8.23
CA SER A 172 3.81 19.17 8.27
C SER A 172 3.64 17.87 9.07
N GLY A 173 4.71 17.34 9.65
CA GLY A 173 4.70 16.18 10.55
C GLY A 173 5.75 15.14 10.22
N THR A 174 5.79 14.06 11.00
CA THR A 174 6.67 12.90 10.76
C THR A 174 6.05 11.88 9.80
N ASP A 175 4.88 12.17 9.25
CA ASP A 175 4.16 11.35 8.28
C ASP A 175 4.92 11.35 6.94
N GLY A 176 5.99 10.55 6.87
CA GLY A 176 6.87 10.48 5.70
C GLY A 176 8.34 10.22 6.06
N ASN A 177 8.74 10.47 7.30
CA ASN A 177 10.07 10.09 7.77
C ASN A 177 10.06 8.61 8.12
N SER A 178 11.08 7.88 7.68
CA SER A 178 11.28 6.52 8.14
C SER A 178 11.54 6.48 9.62
N GLN A 179 10.67 5.75 10.29
CA GLN A 179 10.83 5.48 11.72
C GLN A 179 11.48 4.12 11.92
N ALA A 180 11.89 3.41 10.85
CA ALA A 180 12.46 2.09 10.99
C ALA A 180 13.56 1.78 9.98
N VAL A 181 14.43 0.83 10.35
CA VAL A 181 15.54 0.34 9.51
C VAL A 181 15.88 -1.11 9.78
N LEU A 182 16.30 -1.84 8.75
CA LEU A 182 16.84 -3.20 8.87
C LEU A 182 18.38 -3.18 8.82
N LEU A 183 19.02 -3.60 9.91
CA LEU A 183 20.46 -3.60 10.12
C LEU A 183 21.07 -5.00 10.00
N GLY A 184 22.40 -5.02 9.90
CA GLY A 184 23.21 -6.23 9.83
C GLY A 184 23.35 -6.80 8.41
N PRO A 185 24.34 -7.69 8.18
CA PRO A 185 24.63 -8.24 6.85
C PRO A 185 23.50 -9.11 6.29
N ARG A 186 22.63 -9.63 7.16
CA ARG A 186 21.43 -10.41 6.80
C ARG A 186 20.14 -9.61 6.88
N ARG A 187 20.21 -8.32 7.24
CA ARG A 187 19.06 -7.44 7.47
C ARG A 187 18.08 -8.06 8.48
N ASP A 188 18.60 -8.69 9.54
CA ASP A 188 17.89 -9.48 10.55
C ASP A 188 17.71 -8.76 11.90
N VAL A 189 18.07 -7.48 11.97
CA VAL A 189 17.83 -6.60 13.12
C VAL A 189 16.97 -5.43 12.67
N LEU A 190 15.74 -5.33 13.18
CA LEU A 190 14.85 -4.21 12.93
C LEU A 190 14.95 -3.21 14.07
N VAL A 191 15.30 -1.96 13.76
CA VAL A 191 15.22 -0.84 14.70
C VAL A 191 14.01 0.01 14.34
N VAL A 192 13.19 0.36 15.32
CA VAL A 192 12.01 1.22 15.18
C VAL A 192 12.12 2.36 16.19
N LEU A 193 12.09 3.61 15.72
CA LEU A 193 12.12 4.80 16.57
C LEU A 193 10.75 5.04 17.21
N ASP A 194 10.76 5.49 18.46
CA ASP A 194 9.58 5.92 19.16
C ASP A 194 9.20 7.35 18.74
N ALA A 195 8.27 7.45 17.79
CA ALA A 195 7.71 8.71 17.34
C ALA A 195 6.52 9.19 18.20
N GLY A 196 6.28 8.59 19.38
CA GLY A 196 5.17 8.95 20.28
C GLY A 196 3.82 8.36 19.86
N HIS A 197 3.81 7.42 18.90
CA HIS A 197 2.60 6.74 18.44
C HIS A 197 2.73 5.22 18.64
N PRO A 198 1.65 4.52 19.02
CA PRO A 198 1.64 3.07 19.05
C PRO A 198 1.94 2.49 17.67
N VAL A 199 2.96 1.65 17.59
CA VAL A 199 3.34 0.90 16.40
C VAL A 199 3.08 -0.58 16.65
N GLU A 200 2.54 -1.25 15.65
CA GLU A 200 2.38 -2.69 15.61
C GLU A 200 3.31 -3.28 14.56
N PHE A 201 3.86 -4.44 14.87
CA PHE A 201 4.85 -5.15 14.06
C PHE A 201 4.32 -6.53 13.70
N SER A 202 4.57 -6.97 12.46
CA SER A 202 4.33 -8.34 12.03
C SER A 202 5.64 -8.94 11.48
N PRO A 203 6.14 -10.06 12.06
CA PRO A 203 7.41 -10.65 11.64
C PRO A 203 7.32 -11.45 10.34
N THR A 204 6.12 -11.93 9.98
CA THR A 204 5.92 -12.87 8.90
C THR A 204 4.72 -12.48 8.04
N LEU A 205 4.87 -12.67 6.74
CA LEU A 205 3.78 -12.68 5.78
C LEU A 205 3.44 -14.14 5.46
N ARG A 206 2.16 -14.50 5.59
CA ARG A 206 1.66 -15.82 5.19
C ARG A 206 0.48 -15.67 4.26
N TYR A 207 0.19 -16.73 3.52
CA TYR A 207 -0.97 -16.81 2.66
C TYR A 207 -1.85 -17.98 3.10
N ALA A 208 -3.16 -17.74 3.17
CA ALA A 208 -4.15 -18.79 3.26
C ALA A 208 -4.23 -19.57 1.93
N ALA A 209 -4.91 -20.71 1.94
CA ALA A 209 -5.06 -21.56 0.75
C ALA A 209 -5.76 -20.85 -0.42
N ASP A 210 -6.66 -19.91 -0.11
CA ASP A 210 -7.35 -19.06 -1.08
C ASP A 210 -6.50 -17.86 -1.54
N GLY A 211 -5.26 -17.73 -1.08
CA GLY A 211 -4.36 -16.62 -1.42
C GLY A 211 -4.60 -15.34 -0.61
N ARG A 212 -5.53 -15.32 0.36
CA ARG A 212 -5.63 -14.18 1.29
C ARG A 212 -4.36 -14.06 2.12
N ILE A 213 -4.03 -12.83 2.48
CA ILE A 213 -2.87 -12.50 3.29
C ILE A 213 -3.23 -12.63 4.76
N GLU A 214 -2.37 -13.33 5.49
CA GLU A 214 -2.45 -13.47 6.93
C GLU A 214 -1.22 -12.86 7.57
N ARG A 215 -1.46 -11.88 8.44
CA ARG A 215 -0.47 -11.28 9.33
C ARG A 215 -0.98 -11.30 10.75
N THR A 216 -0.09 -11.58 11.69
CA THR A 216 -0.33 -11.32 13.10
C THR A 216 0.50 -10.10 13.48
N PHE A 217 -0.19 -9.07 13.95
CA PHE A 217 0.41 -7.84 14.43
C PHE A 217 0.51 -7.90 15.95
N GLN A 218 1.66 -7.46 16.48
CA GLN A 218 1.90 -7.34 17.91
C GLN A 218 2.40 -5.94 18.24
N PRO A 219 2.02 -5.36 19.40
CA PRO A 219 2.53 -4.06 19.81
C PRO A 219 4.06 -4.05 19.91
N VAL A 220 4.67 -2.97 19.44
CA VAL A 220 6.10 -2.71 19.61
C VAL A 220 6.32 -2.10 20.99
N ALA A 221 7.24 -2.68 21.76
CA ALA A 221 7.65 -2.16 23.05
C ALA A 221 8.89 -1.27 22.90
N PHE A 222 8.71 0.03 23.06
CA PHE A 222 9.81 1.00 23.01
C PHE A 222 10.53 1.12 24.36
N ARG A 223 11.84 1.33 24.30
CA ARG A 223 12.71 1.61 25.45
C ARG A 223 13.70 2.68 25.03
N ASP A 224 13.82 3.73 25.82
CA ASP A 224 14.78 4.82 25.59
C ASP A 224 14.76 5.36 24.16
N GLY A 225 13.55 5.58 23.61
CA GLY A 225 13.34 6.19 22.30
C GLY A 225 13.38 5.25 21.09
N ALA A 226 13.62 3.95 21.26
CA ALA A 226 13.52 2.99 20.16
C ALA A 226 13.14 1.57 20.62
N ALA A 227 12.78 0.72 19.67
CA ALA A 227 12.67 -0.72 19.83
C ALA A 227 13.68 -1.41 18.91
N VAL A 228 14.41 -2.38 19.45
CA VAL A 228 15.35 -3.22 18.68
C VAL A 228 14.82 -4.65 18.69
N LEU A 229 14.47 -5.16 17.51
CA LEU A 229 13.82 -6.44 17.32
C LEU A 229 14.69 -7.36 16.47
N SER A 230 14.83 -8.62 16.87
CA SER A 230 15.37 -9.66 15.99
C SER A 230 14.29 -10.14 15.05
N VAL A 231 14.58 -10.21 13.75
CA VAL A 231 13.64 -10.62 12.71
C VAL A 231 14.26 -11.69 11.82
N PRO A 232 13.46 -12.48 11.08
CA PRO A 232 14.00 -13.38 10.07
C PRO A 232 14.87 -12.59 9.06
N PRO A 233 15.84 -13.22 8.38
CA PRO A 233 16.68 -12.54 7.39
C PRO A 233 15.85 -11.86 6.29
N GLN A 234 16.19 -10.61 5.95
CA GLN A 234 15.45 -9.76 5.00
C GLN A 234 16.32 -9.33 3.80
N ARG A 235 17.36 -10.09 3.43
CA ARG A 235 18.35 -9.62 2.44
C ARG A 235 17.80 -9.43 1.02
N ASP A 236 16.87 -10.30 0.62
CA ASP A 236 16.38 -10.36 -0.77
C ASP A 236 14.88 -10.05 -0.87
N ARG A 237 14.21 -9.89 0.27
CA ARG A 237 12.77 -9.56 0.39
C ARG A 237 12.50 -8.94 1.76
N VAL A 238 11.47 -8.11 1.84
CA VAL A 238 10.97 -7.56 3.11
C VAL A 238 9.65 -8.24 3.48
N THR A 239 9.69 -9.19 4.40
CA THR A 239 8.52 -9.91 4.92
C THR A 239 7.92 -9.25 6.17
N VAL A 240 8.70 -8.45 6.87
CA VAL A 240 8.23 -7.70 8.04
C VAL A 240 7.25 -6.60 7.61
N ALA A 241 6.33 -6.26 8.50
CA ALA A 241 5.44 -5.12 8.33
C ALA A 241 5.39 -4.29 9.61
N LEU A 242 5.26 -2.98 9.45
CA LEU A 242 5.07 -2.03 10.54
C LEU A 242 3.89 -1.12 10.19
N SER A 243 2.99 -0.92 11.15
CA SER A 243 1.84 -0.04 10.97
C SER A 243 1.47 0.61 12.29
N ARG A 244 1.00 1.85 12.25
CA ARG A 244 0.38 2.51 13.41
C ARG A 244 -1.02 1.94 13.62
N THR A 245 -1.49 1.97 14.87
CA THR A 245 -2.85 1.52 15.18
C THR A 245 -3.90 2.55 14.77
N PRO A 246 -4.98 2.16 14.06
CA PRO A 246 -5.28 0.81 13.57
C PRO A 246 -4.49 0.43 12.32
N VAL A 247 -4.07 -0.84 12.21
CA VAL A 247 -3.35 -1.36 11.04
C VAL A 247 -4.10 -1.04 9.75
N SER A 248 -3.45 -0.29 8.86
CA SER A 248 -3.95 0.04 7.52
C SER A 248 -2.85 0.57 6.62
N MET A 249 -3.11 0.63 5.30
CA MET A 249 -2.19 1.21 4.32
C MET A 249 -1.87 2.68 4.60
N ALA A 250 -2.84 3.44 5.13
CA ALA A 250 -2.63 4.85 5.49
C ALA A 250 -1.71 5.02 6.72
N ASN A 251 -1.54 3.94 7.50
CA ASN A 251 -0.81 3.94 8.75
C ASN A 251 0.52 3.18 8.67
N VAL A 252 0.96 2.78 7.48
CA VAL A 252 2.26 2.08 7.30
C VAL A 252 3.39 2.92 7.86
N VAL A 253 4.27 2.27 8.62
CA VAL A 253 5.52 2.87 9.08
C VAL A 253 6.62 2.48 8.10
N HIS A 254 7.26 3.48 7.49
CA HIS A 254 8.24 3.27 6.44
C HIS A 254 9.58 2.74 6.99
N ILE A 255 10.19 1.81 6.26
CA ILE A 255 11.50 1.22 6.54
C ILE A 255 12.51 1.81 5.54
N THR A 256 13.44 2.65 6.00
CA THR A 256 14.34 3.48 5.15
C THR A 256 14.99 2.69 4.03
N ASN A 257 15.54 1.52 4.35
CA ASN A 257 16.37 0.75 3.42
C ASN A 257 15.61 -0.37 2.70
N ALA A 258 14.27 -0.38 2.77
CA ALA A 258 13.48 -1.40 2.08
C ALA A 258 13.71 -1.36 0.55
N ALA A 259 13.86 -0.17 -0.05
CA ALA A 259 14.16 -0.06 -1.48
C ALA A 259 15.55 -0.63 -1.84
N GLU A 260 16.58 -0.38 -1.02
CA GLU A 260 17.91 -0.98 -1.22
C GLU A 260 17.84 -2.51 -1.20
N ILE A 261 17.05 -3.06 -0.27
CA ILE A 261 16.82 -4.51 -0.12
C ILE A 261 16.08 -5.08 -1.34
N LEU A 262 14.96 -4.47 -1.71
CA LEU A 262 14.05 -5.00 -2.73
C LEU A 262 14.64 -4.92 -4.14
N PHE A 263 15.41 -3.87 -4.42
CA PHE A 263 15.91 -3.59 -5.76
C PHE A 263 17.40 -3.88 -5.91
N ASN A 264 18.19 -3.82 -4.83
CA ASN A 264 19.64 -4.06 -4.83
C ASN A 264 20.36 -3.37 -6.01
N GLY A 265 20.01 -2.10 -6.25
CA GLY A 265 20.57 -1.28 -7.35
C GLY A 265 20.09 -1.61 -8.75
N LYS A 266 19.10 -2.51 -8.90
CA LYS A 266 18.45 -2.82 -10.18
C LYS A 266 17.21 -1.96 -10.36
N ASP A 267 16.90 -1.62 -11.61
CA ASP A 267 15.64 -0.97 -11.93
C ASP A 267 14.46 -1.90 -11.66
N SER A 268 13.35 -1.33 -11.18
CA SER A 268 12.08 -2.04 -11.11
C SER A 268 11.61 -2.39 -12.52
N THR A 269 11.57 -3.67 -12.86
CA THR A 269 10.96 -4.12 -14.11
C THR A 269 9.47 -4.26 -13.91
N SER A 270 8.69 -3.43 -14.61
CA SER A 270 7.23 -3.60 -14.60
C SER A 270 6.86 -4.94 -15.25
N PRO A 271 6.02 -5.76 -14.60
CA PRO A 271 5.55 -6.99 -15.20
C PRO A 271 4.75 -6.70 -16.46
N ARG A 272 4.81 -7.63 -17.41
CA ARG A 272 3.98 -7.55 -18.62
C ARG A 272 2.51 -7.54 -18.25
N GLN A 273 1.75 -6.63 -18.85
CA GLN A 273 0.31 -6.52 -18.64
C GLN A 273 -0.46 -7.36 -19.67
N LEU A 274 -1.41 -8.16 -19.21
CA LEU A 274 -2.33 -8.94 -20.02
C LEU A 274 -3.76 -8.51 -19.70
N THR A 275 -4.50 -8.05 -20.69
CA THR A 275 -5.87 -7.59 -20.50
C THR A 275 -6.80 -8.29 -21.48
N TYR A 276 -7.88 -8.89 -20.98
CA TYR A 276 -8.91 -9.53 -21.78
C TYR A 276 -10.30 -9.00 -21.44
N THR A 277 -11.14 -8.85 -22.45
CA THR A 277 -12.56 -8.52 -22.30
C THR A 277 -13.37 -9.68 -22.86
N LEU A 278 -14.15 -10.33 -22.01
CA LEU A 278 -14.98 -11.47 -22.36
C LEU A 278 -16.25 -11.04 -23.10
N PRO A 279 -16.83 -11.92 -23.94
CA PRO A 279 -18.12 -11.66 -24.59
C PRO A 279 -19.21 -11.26 -23.58
N GLY A 280 -19.97 -10.22 -23.89
CA GLY A 280 -21.06 -9.71 -23.05
C GLY A 280 -20.64 -8.72 -21.96
N ALA A 281 -19.33 -8.49 -21.76
CA ALA A 281 -18.84 -7.49 -20.81
C ALA A 281 -19.38 -6.07 -21.11
N ASP A 282 -19.53 -5.73 -22.39
CA ASP A 282 -20.10 -4.47 -22.88
C ASP A 282 -21.48 -4.16 -22.28
N ARG A 283 -22.27 -5.18 -21.95
CA ARG A 283 -23.63 -5.02 -21.41
C ARG A 283 -23.65 -4.53 -19.97
N VAL A 284 -22.60 -4.82 -19.19
CA VAL A 284 -22.54 -4.55 -17.75
C VAL A 284 -21.45 -3.52 -17.40
N TRP A 285 -20.45 -3.38 -18.27
CA TRP A 285 -19.37 -2.40 -18.15
C TRP A 285 -19.50 -1.22 -19.13
N GLY A 286 -20.34 -1.31 -20.16
CA GLY A 286 -20.35 -0.31 -21.25
C GLY A 286 -19.09 -0.38 -22.11
N ASP A 287 -18.77 0.73 -22.80
CA ASP A 287 -17.77 0.73 -23.88
C ASP A 287 -16.31 0.71 -23.40
N ALA A 288 -16.04 1.03 -22.13
CA ALA A 288 -14.69 1.16 -21.60
C ALA A 288 -14.53 0.55 -20.19
N PRO A 289 -14.53 -0.80 -20.05
CA PRO A 289 -14.36 -1.47 -18.76
C PRO A 289 -13.10 -1.00 -18.01
N ALA A 290 -11.98 -0.86 -18.73
CA ALA A 290 -10.70 -0.42 -18.16
C ALA A 290 -10.72 1.01 -17.59
N ALA A 291 -11.64 1.87 -18.02
CA ALA A 291 -11.78 3.22 -17.48
C ALA A 291 -12.51 3.24 -16.12
N GLN A 292 -13.17 2.14 -15.76
CA GLN A 292 -13.93 2.01 -14.52
C GLN A 292 -13.11 1.35 -13.40
N VAL A 293 -12.19 0.46 -13.76
CA VAL A 293 -11.33 -0.27 -12.81
C VAL A 293 -10.15 0.59 -12.32
N GLY A 294 -9.77 0.41 -11.06
CA GLY A 294 -8.72 1.17 -10.37
C GLY A 294 -9.15 2.56 -9.88
N ARG A 295 -10.39 2.99 -10.17
CA ARG A 295 -10.96 4.25 -9.66
C ARG A 295 -12.00 4.03 -8.58
N ASP A 296 -12.42 2.79 -8.38
CA ASP A 296 -13.46 2.45 -7.43
C ASP A 296 -12.87 2.16 -6.04
N PRO A 297 -13.18 2.96 -5.00
CA PRO A 297 -12.80 2.61 -3.62
C PRO A 297 -13.31 1.23 -3.20
N PHE A 298 -14.41 0.74 -3.79
CA PHE A 298 -14.94 -0.58 -3.49
C PHE A 298 -14.07 -1.73 -4.02
N GLU A 299 -13.34 -1.54 -5.11
CA GLU A 299 -12.36 -2.52 -5.58
C GLU A 299 -11.20 -2.65 -4.59
N THR A 300 -10.73 -1.51 -4.08
CA THR A 300 -9.67 -1.48 -3.06
C THR A 300 -10.12 -2.20 -1.79
N GLU A 301 -11.38 -2.00 -1.36
CA GLU A 301 -11.95 -2.71 -0.22
C GLU A 301 -12.11 -4.21 -0.50
N ALA A 302 -12.57 -4.60 -1.70
CA ALA A 302 -12.74 -5.99 -2.09
C ALA A 302 -11.42 -6.78 -2.09
N LEU A 303 -10.31 -6.13 -2.44
CA LEU A 303 -8.97 -6.70 -2.47
C LEU A 303 -8.20 -6.56 -1.15
N ALA A 304 -8.77 -5.89 -0.14
CA ALA A 304 -8.04 -5.57 1.09
C ALA A 304 -7.50 -6.81 1.82
N ALA A 305 -8.14 -7.97 1.67
CA ALA A 305 -7.68 -9.23 2.25
C ALA A 305 -6.59 -9.93 1.42
N HIS A 306 -6.33 -9.50 0.19
CA HIS A 306 -5.35 -10.09 -0.75
C HIS A 306 -4.16 -9.15 -1.03
N VAL A 307 -4.26 -7.90 -0.58
CA VAL A 307 -3.21 -6.89 -0.61
C VAL A 307 -2.61 -6.75 0.78
N ASP A 308 -1.30 -6.61 0.88
CA ASP A 308 -0.63 -6.47 2.17
C ASP A 308 -0.72 -5.02 2.67
N PRO A 309 -1.52 -4.70 3.70
CA PRO A 309 -1.72 -3.32 4.12
C PRO A 309 -0.53 -2.73 4.87
N GLY A 310 0.42 -3.56 5.33
CA GLY A 310 1.53 -3.14 6.19
C GLY A 310 2.92 -3.38 5.61
N GLY A 311 3.00 -4.14 4.51
CA GLY A 311 4.27 -4.61 3.97
C GLY A 311 4.82 -3.74 2.84
N THR A 312 6.13 -3.83 2.65
CA THR A 312 6.83 -3.20 1.53
C THR A 312 7.31 -4.29 0.59
N HIS A 313 6.84 -4.25 -0.65
CA HIS A 313 7.07 -5.30 -1.64
C HIS A 313 7.51 -4.72 -2.97
N ARG A 314 8.31 -5.48 -3.73
CA ARG A 314 8.43 -5.25 -5.18
C ARG A 314 7.30 -5.97 -5.90
N GLU A 315 6.92 -5.47 -7.07
CA GLU A 315 6.08 -6.24 -7.97
C GLU A 315 6.81 -7.52 -8.41
N GLY A 316 6.06 -8.63 -8.49
CA GLY A 316 6.61 -9.87 -9.00
C GLY A 316 6.80 -9.87 -10.52
N GLU A 317 7.48 -10.91 -11.01
CA GLU A 317 7.84 -11.04 -12.43
C GLU A 317 6.73 -11.68 -13.28
N SER A 318 5.70 -12.26 -12.63
CA SER A 318 4.56 -12.85 -13.32
C SER A 318 3.76 -11.79 -14.08
N PRO A 319 3.14 -12.16 -15.22
CA PRO A 319 2.24 -11.26 -15.92
C PRO A 319 1.13 -10.73 -15.02
N ARG A 320 0.87 -9.42 -15.12
CA ARG A 320 -0.29 -8.79 -14.48
C ARG A 320 -1.50 -8.99 -15.40
N LEU A 321 -2.35 -9.94 -15.05
CA LEU A 321 -3.57 -10.27 -15.77
C LEU A 321 -4.77 -9.51 -15.19
N THR A 322 -5.53 -8.90 -16.08
CA THR A 322 -6.87 -8.34 -15.81
C THR A 322 -7.88 -8.92 -16.80
N VAL A 323 -9.00 -9.45 -16.32
CA VAL A 323 -10.10 -9.94 -17.18
C VAL A 323 -11.40 -9.26 -16.79
N TYR A 324 -12.06 -8.64 -17.76
CA TYR A 324 -13.40 -8.07 -17.61
C TYR A 324 -14.42 -9.00 -18.24
N GLY A 325 -15.55 -9.24 -17.56
CA GLY A 325 -16.60 -10.10 -18.07
C GLY A 325 -17.98 -9.75 -17.55
N ALA A 326 -18.97 -10.49 -18.04
CA ALA A 326 -20.31 -10.56 -17.47
C ALA A 326 -20.61 -12.01 -17.11
N THR A 327 -21.17 -12.24 -15.93
CA THR A 327 -21.70 -13.56 -15.55
C THR A 327 -23.05 -13.83 -16.24
N PRO A 328 -23.50 -15.10 -16.32
CA PRO A 328 -24.82 -15.43 -16.87
C PRO A 328 -26.00 -14.68 -16.25
N ASP A 329 -25.91 -14.33 -14.96
CA ASP A 329 -26.93 -13.54 -14.25
C ASP A 329 -26.79 -12.01 -14.42
N GLY A 330 -25.83 -11.54 -15.23
CA GLY A 330 -25.66 -10.12 -15.54
C GLY A 330 -24.85 -9.32 -14.52
N ARG A 331 -24.11 -9.98 -13.60
CA ARG A 331 -23.11 -9.29 -12.76
C ARG A 331 -21.86 -8.96 -13.55
N GLN A 332 -21.20 -7.88 -13.15
CA GLN A 332 -19.84 -7.54 -13.56
C GLN A 332 -18.87 -8.58 -12.97
N LEU A 333 -18.01 -9.13 -13.82
CA LEU A 333 -16.88 -9.99 -13.44
C LEU A 333 -15.57 -9.26 -13.67
N LEU A 334 -14.73 -9.21 -12.64
CA LEU A 334 -13.37 -8.71 -12.70
C LEU A 334 -12.41 -9.77 -12.17
N LEU A 335 -11.40 -10.15 -12.93
CA LEU A 335 -10.25 -10.93 -12.45
C LEU A 335 -9.03 -10.03 -12.40
N GLN A 336 -8.28 -10.11 -11.32
CA GLN A 336 -6.95 -9.50 -11.22
C GLN A 336 -5.95 -10.50 -10.65
N THR A 337 -4.70 -10.37 -11.08
CA THR A 337 -3.59 -11.10 -10.48
C THR A 337 -2.68 -10.21 -9.65
N VAL A 338 -2.26 -10.72 -8.50
CA VAL A 338 -1.32 -10.06 -7.59
C VAL A 338 -0.14 -10.99 -7.34
N GLN A 339 1.08 -10.44 -7.42
CA GLN A 339 2.30 -11.11 -7.00
C GLN A 339 3.21 -10.11 -6.28
N TYR A 340 3.78 -10.55 -5.16
CA TYR A 340 4.79 -9.79 -4.42
C TYR A 340 6.11 -10.52 -4.51
N ASN A 341 7.19 -9.80 -4.83
CA ASN A 341 8.53 -10.35 -4.89
C ASN A 341 8.56 -11.63 -5.77
N ASP A 342 9.14 -12.70 -5.25
CA ASP A 342 9.17 -14.05 -5.83
C ASP A 342 8.08 -14.98 -5.24
N ASP A 343 7.12 -14.45 -4.48
CA ASP A 343 6.03 -15.26 -3.91
C ASP A 343 5.09 -15.79 -5.01
N PRO A 344 4.32 -16.86 -4.76
CA PRO A 344 3.36 -17.38 -5.73
C PRO A 344 2.36 -16.31 -6.16
N ALA A 345 2.17 -16.18 -7.48
CA ALA A 345 1.14 -15.32 -8.05
C ALA A 345 -0.25 -15.83 -7.65
N ARG A 346 -1.18 -14.91 -7.46
CA ARG A 346 -2.56 -15.20 -7.06
C ARG A 346 -3.51 -14.61 -8.07
N ALA A 347 -4.59 -15.31 -8.38
CA ALA A 347 -5.71 -14.79 -9.15
C ALA A 347 -6.91 -14.60 -8.23
N ILE A 348 -7.56 -13.44 -8.32
CA ILE A 348 -8.72 -13.07 -7.51
C ILE A 348 -9.84 -12.66 -8.47
N ALA A 349 -10.94 -13.42 -8.44
CA ALA A 349 -12.17 -13.10 -9.14
C ALA A 349 -13.12 -12.35 -8.21
N LEU A 350 -13.60 -11.22 -8.69
CA LEU A 350 -14.52 -10.31 -8.03
C LEU A 350 -15.84 -10.25 -8.82
N LEU A 351 -16.97 -10.20 -8.12
CA LEU A 351 -18.30 -9.95 -8.71
C LEU A 351 -18.96 -8.72 -8.11
N ALA A 352 -19.68 -7.98 -8.95
CA ALA A 352 -20.53 -6.85 -8.55
C ALA A 352 -21.80 -6.81 -9.39
N HIS A 353 -22.90 -6.30 -8.82
CA HIS A 353 -23.98 -5.77 -9.65
C HIS A 353 -23.59 -4.37 -10.13
N SER A 354 -24.17 -3.91 -11.25
CA SER A 354 -23.91 -2.56 -11.75
C SER A 354 -24.16 -1.51 -10.66
N GLY A 355 -23.13 -0.70 -10.35
CA GLY A 355 -23.15 0.33 -9.32
C GLY A 355 -23.06 -0.17 -7.87
N ALA A 356 -22.90 -1.48 -7.65
CA ALA A 356 -22.65 -2.07 -6.33
C ALA A 356 -21.15 -2.33 -6.11
N PRO A 357 -20.69 -2.41 -4.85
CA PRO A 357 -19.31 -2.80 -4.53
C PRO A 357 -18.93 -4.17 -5.09
N PHE A 358 -17.67 -4.32 -5.48
CA PHE A 358 -17.09 -5.64 -5.77
C PHE A 358 -16.94 -6.47 -4.50
N HIS A 359 -17.10 -7.78 -4.67
CA HIS A 359 -16.82 -8.77 -3.62
C HIS A 359 -15.94 -9.89 -4.18
N PRO A 360 -14.91 -10.35 -3.44
CA PRO A 360 -14.14 -11.51 -3.82
C PRO A 360 -15.00 -12.77 -3.72
N VAL A 361 -15.06 -13.54 -4.81
CA VAL A 361 -15.91 -14.75 -4.89
C VAL A 361 -15.12 -16.02 -5.12
N ALA A 362 -13.92 -15.92 -5.68
CA ALA A 362 -13.00 -17.04 -5.86
C ALA A 362 -11.58 -16.50 -5.95
N SER A 363 -10.64 -17.21 -5.34
CA SER A 363 -9.22 -16.88 -5.47
C SER A 363 -8.35 -18.10 -5.26
N GLY A 364 -7.13 -18.05 -5.77
CA GLY A 364 -6.17 -19.13 -5.63
C GLY A 364 -4.81 -18.80 -6.21
N PHE A 365 -3.83 -19.65 -5.92
CA PHE A 365 -2.50 -19.54 -6.51
C PHE A 365 -2.50 -20.00 -7.96
N ILE A 366 -1.67 -19.35 -8.78
CA ILE A 366 -1.52 -19.66 -10.19
C ILE A 366 -0.06 -19.94 -10.52
N ASP A 367 0.15 -20.87 -11.45
CA ASP A 367 1.47 -21.21 -11.98
C ASP A 367 1.49 -20.95 -13.48
N TRP A 368 2.15 -19.84 -13.86
CA TRP A 368 2.29 -19.39 -15.24
C TRP A 368 3.10 -20.33 -16.14
N THR A 369 3.77 -21.34 -15.57
CA THR A 369 4.46 -22.38 -16.34
C THR A 369 3.52 -23.50 -16.80
N THR A 370 2.32 -23.58 -16.22
CA THR A 370 1.31 -24.56 -16.62
C THR A 370 0.55 -24.12 -17.89
N PRO A 371 0.01 -25.07 -18.69
CA PRO A 371 -0.76 -24.72 -19.88
C PRO A 371 -2.01 -23.87 -19.60
N LEU A 372 -2.61 -24.00 -18.40
CA LEU A 372 -3.80 -23.26 -17.99
C LEU A 372 -3.65 -22.72 -16.55
N PRO A 373 -2.95 -21.58 -16.37
CA PRO A 373 -2.59 -21.05 -15.05
C PRO A 373 -3.81 -20.63 -14.23
N VAL A 374 -4.82 -20.03 -14.85
CA VAL A 374 -6.03 -19.58 -14.15
C VAL A 374 -7.15 -20.57 -14.39
N ARG A 375 -7.72 -21.09 -13.30
CA ARG A 375 -8.91 -21.95 -13.25
C ARG A 375 -9.69 -21.65 -11.97
N LEU A 376 -10.67 -20.76 -12.03
CA LEU A 376 -11.45 -20.33 -10.87
C LEU A 376 -12.93 -20.64 -11.09
N ARG A 377 -13.51 -21.53 -10.28
CA ARG A 377 -14.95 -21.79 -10.28
C ARG A 377 -15.67 -20.67 -9.56
N LEU A 378 -16.60 -20.02 -10.26
CA LEU A 378 -17.42 -18.96 -9.68
C LEU A 378 -18.58 -19.58 -8.88
N PRO A 379 -19.08 -18.89 -7.83
CA PRO A 379 -20.22 -19.38 -7.04
C PRO A 379 -21.51 -19.42 -7.86
N ASP A 380 -22.57 -19.97 -7.27
CA ASP A 380 -23.95 -19.93 -7.80
C ASP A 380 -24.10 -20.45 -9.24
N GLY A 381 -23.21 -21.36 -9.68
CA GLY A 381 -23.23 -21.88 -11.04
C GLY A 381 -22.92 -20.83 -12.11
N GLN A 382 -22.23 -19.74 -11.78
CA GLN A 382 -21.89 -18.69 -12.76
C GLN A 382 -20.79 -19.08 -13.75
N GLY A 383 -20.21 -20.28 -13.61
CA GLY A 383 -19.26 -20.83 -14.55
C GLY A 383 -17.88 -21.06 -13.98
N VAL A 384 -16.93 -21.32 -14.87
CA VAL A 384 -15.51 -21.47 -14.53
C VAL A 384 -14.70 -20.51 -15.38
N LEU A 385 -14.06 -19.55 -14.71
CA LEU A 385 -13.17 -18.60 -15.35
C LEU A 385 -11.82 -19.26 -15.60
N VAL A 386 -11.39 -19.26 -16.85
CA VAL A 386 -10.09 -19.77 -17.25
C VAL A 386 -9.31 -18.71 -18.03
N ALA A 387 -7.98 -18.70 -17.85
CA ALA A 387 -7.12 -17.81 -18.60
C ALA A 387 -5.70 -18.39 -18.74
N THR A 388 -5.08 -18.09 -19.87
CA THR A 388 -3.71 -18.46 -20.26
C THR A 388 -3.26 -17.51 -21.35
N GLU A 389 -1.99 -17.18 -21.42
CA GLU A 389 -1.55 -16.14 -22.35
C GLU A 389 -1.68 -16.58 -23.81
N GLY A 390 -2.50 -15.84 -24.57
CA GLY A 390 -2.54 -15.89 -26.04
C GLY A 390 -3.00 -17.22 -26.67
N ALA A 391 -3.26 -18.26 -25.87
CA ALA A 391 -3.68 -19.57 -26.38
C ALA A 391 -5.14 -19.55 -26.86
N ALA A 392 -5.43 -20.35 -27.88
CA ALA A 392 -6.82 -20.64 -28.25
C ALA A 392 -7.41 -21.64 -27.25
N LEU A 393 -8.63 -21.38 -26.81
CA LEU A 393 -9.34 -22.11 -25.76
C LEU A 393 -10.57 -22.79 -26.36
N SER A 394 -10.78 -24.05 -26.00
CA SER A 394 -12.03 -24.75 -26.25
C SER A 394 -12.39 -25.61 -25.04
N TYR A 395 -13.67 -25.87 -24.81
CA TYR A 395 -14.13 -26.67 -23.67
C TYR A 395 -15.05 -27.81 -24.11
N ARG A 396 -15.27 -28.77 -23.23
CA ARG A 396 -16.34 -29.77 -23.38
C ARG A 396 -17.00 -30.08 -22.05
N ILE A 397 -18.21 -30.62 -22.14
CA ILE A 397 -19.01 -31.11 -21.01
C ILE A 397 -19.05 -32.63 -21.10
N GLY A 398 -18.50 -33.33 -20.10
CA GLY A 398 -18.32 -34.77 -20.09
C GLY A 398 -17.58 -35.28 -21.33
N ALA A 399 -18.11 -36.32 -21.97
CA ALA A 399 -17.59 -36.88 -23.22
C ALA A 399 -18.13 -36.19 -24.49
N GLY A 400 -18.76 -35.01 -24.35
CA GLY A 400 -19.36 -34.27 -25.46
C GLY A 400 -18.35 -33.71 -26.47
N ARG A 401 -18.89 -32.99 -27.45
CA ARG A 401 -18.07 -32.28 -28.46
C ARG A 401 -17.31 -31.12 -27.83
N TRP A 402 -16.24 -30.70 -28.50
CA TRP A 402 -15.51 -29.48 -28.16
C TRP A 402 -16.25 -28.25 -28.67
N HIS A 403 -16.26 -27.20 -27.85
CA HIS A 403 -16.85 -25.90 -28.12
C HIS A 403 -15.75 -24.84 -28.07
N ASP A 404 -15.69 -23.95 -29.07
CA ASP A 404 -14.78 -22.81 -29.06
C ASP A 404 -15.11 -21.87 -27.90
N ALA A 405 -14.07 -21.38 -27.22
CA ALA A 405 -14.16 -20.46 -26.08
C ALA A 405 -13.37 -19.16 -26.34
N GLY A 406 -12.78 -19.00 -27.53
CA GLY A 406 -12.00 -17.81 -27.89
C GLY A 406 -10.52 -17.94 -27.56
N ARG A 407 -9.87 -16.82 -27.21
CA ARG A 407 -8.41 -16.75 -27.02
C ARG A 407 -8.06 -15.99 -25.74
N GLY A 408 -7.08 -16.48 -25.01
CA GLY A 408 -6.52 -15.81 -23.83
C GLY A 408 -7.31 -16.06 -22.55
N ALA A 409 -8.59 -15.71 -22.53
CA ALA A 409 -9.47 -15.93 -21.38
C ALA A 409 -10.88 -16.31 -21.81
N ALA A 410 -11.58 -17.07 -20.98
CA ALA A 410 -12.96 -17.47 -21.20
C ALA A 410 -13.72 -17.70 -19.88
N LEU A 411 -15.01 -17.37 -19.85
CA LEU A 411 -15.93 -17.84 -18.83
C LEU A 411 -16.70 -19.04 -19.39
N LEU A 412 -16.41 -20.22 -18.86
CA LEU A 412 -17.00 -21.48 -19.31
C LEU A 412 -18.30 -21.78 -18.56
N PRO A 413 -19.22 -22.57 -19.14
CA PRO A 413 -20.37 -23.11 -18.41
C PRO A 413 -19.95 -23.84 -17.13
N ALA A 414 -20.81 -23.83 -16.11
CA ALA A 414 -20.50 -24.41 -14.80
C ALA A 414 -20.30 -25.94 -14.80
N ASP A 415 -20.85 -26.61 -15.82
CA ASP A 415 -20.74 -28.04 -16.08
C ASP A 415 -19.59 -28.40 -17.04
N ALA A 416 -18.77 -27.42 -17.47
CA ALA A 416 -17.57 -27.70 -18.25
C ALA A 416 -16.60 -28.57 -17.45
N THR A 417 -16.18 -29.69 -18.02
CA THR A 417 -15.34 -30.69 -17.34
C THR A 417 -13.87 -30.62 -17.76
N GLU A 418 -13.60 -30.15 -18.98
CA GLU A 418 -12.26 -30.06 -19.55
C GLU A 418 -12.11 -28.85 -20.47
N VAL A 419 -10.89 -28.34 -20.52
CA VAL A 419 -10.44 -27.27 -21.42
C VAL A 419 -9.29 -27.78 -22.25
N ARG A 420 -9.37 -27.58 -23.56
CA ARG A 420 -8.29 -27.77 -24.49
C ARG A 420 -7.64 -26.42 -24.75
N VAL A 421 -6.35 -26.37 -24.45
CA VAL A 421 -5.48 -25.22 -24.65
C VAL A 421 -4.60 -25.50 -25.87
N THR A 422 -4.70 -24.64 -26.88
CA THR A 422 -3.81 -24.67 -28.05
C THR A 422 -2.89 -23.46 -28.00
N ALA A 423 -1.63 -23.70 -27.63
CA ALA A 423 -0.61 -22.66 -27.54
C ALA A 423 -0.33 -22.02 -28.91
N ALA A 424 0.32 -20.84 -28.93
CA ALA A 424 0.64 -20.13 -30.17
C ALA A 424 1.47 -20.99 -31.16
N GLY A 425 2.33 -21.88 -30.65
CA GLY A 425 3.11 -22.84 -31.44
C GLY A 425 2.34 -24.09 -31.90
N GLY A 426 1.03 -24.18 -31.64
CA GLY A 426 0.18 -25.30 -32.05
C GLY A 426 0.13 -26.48 -31.07
N THR A 427 0.94 -26.48 -30.01
CA THR A 427 0.89 -27.51 -28.96
C THR A 427 -0.49 -27.53 -28.30
N VAL A 428 -1.13 -28.70 -28.28
CA VAL A 428 -2.46 -28.90 -27.71
C VAL A 428 -2.36 -29.66 -26.39
N THR A 429 -2.95 -29.13 -25.33
CA THR A 429 -3.06 -29.80 -24.02
C THR A 429 -4.50 -29.78 -23.54
N ASN A 430 -5.02 -30.93 -23.06
CA ASN A 430 -6.32 -30.99 -22.40
C ASN A 430 -6.11 -30.95 -20.88
N VAL A 431 -6.85 -30.08 -20.19
CA VAL A 431 -6.76 -29.83 -18.75
C VAL A 431 -8.15 -30.02 -18.13
N ARG A 432 -8.24 -30.75 -17.01
CA ARG A 432 -9.49 -30.89 -16.24
C ARG A 432 -9.82 -29.57 -15.54
N VAL A 433 -11.10 -29.21 -15.53
CA VAL A 433 -11.62 -28.01 -14.88
C VAL A 433 -11.78 -28.21 -13.37
N ASP A 434 -11.98 -29.46 -12.95
CA ASP A 434 -12.11 -29.85 -11.55
C ASP A 434 -10.70 -30.11 -10.99
N SER A 435 -10.13 -29.14 -10.28
CA SER A 435 -8.92 -29.35 -9.46
C SER A 435 -9.03 -28.62 -8.15
#